data_AF-A0A1X2GTC5-F1
#
_entry.id   AF-A0A1X2GTC5-F1
#
_cell.length_a   1.000
_cell.length_b   1.000
_cell.length_c   1.000
_cell.angle_alpha   90.00
_cell.angle_beta   90.00
_cell.angle_gamma   90.00
#
_symmetry.space_group_name_H-M   'P 1'
#
loop_
_entity.id
_entity.type
_entity.pdbx_description
1 polymer ?
#
loop_
_entity_poly.entity_id
_entity_poly.type
_entity_poly.pdbx_seq_one_letter_code
_entity_poly.pdbx_strand_id
1 'polypeptide(L)'
;MPDAAWSTIFMLLVLGCNVCSVRLYGESEYYFSLIKVLMVLVFIIVWAIGFKYWSDPGAFANGGVGTVSVLLSAGYSFQGTEVVGITAGEASNPVKAVPRAIKNTFWRILVFYVLTILLIGMCIPYDNQDMANSDGSPSTSPFTLVFKLAGVDAGVHVVNAIVLVSVLSACNSSIYVTARILLGLAHDGNAPRSFTKTNRFGAPWVAVLVSSTFGFACCFVSIYSASVAFTWFVNITAITGYISWLFISVVHLRFRRAYVKQGRNVDDLPYKSALYPLPALFSAILCLLIILGQGYTAFTPSFDGVKFVGNYIGLLPFLICYIGHKLVRRKPWVAIEEIDFETGRVTHVDIERARASKKATPWYKRFLYLLT
;
A
#
# COMPACT_ATOMS: atom_id res chain seq x y z
N MET A 1 24.46 -6.34 -16.03
CA MET A 1 23.32 -6.88 -16.81
C MET A 1 22.41 -5.71 -17.16
N PRO A 2 21.73 -5.70 -18.32
CA PRO A 2 20.77 -4.66 -18.65
C PRO A 2 19.66 -4.56 -17.60
N ASP A 3 19.20 -3.35 -17.26
CA ASP A 3 18.21 -3.12 -16.21
C ASP A 3 16.94 -3.95 -16.40
N ALA A 4 16.49 -4.08 -17.66
CA ALA A 4 15.34 -4.90 -18.03
C ALA A 4 15.50 -6.39 -17.66
N ALA A 5 16.72 -6.93 -17.74
CA ALA A 5 16.98 -8.32 -17.39
C ALA A 5 16.84 -8.55 -15.87
N TRP A 6 17.38 -7.63 -15.06
CA TRP A 6 17.19 -7.65 -13.61
C TRP A 6 15.72 -7.54 -13.23
N SER A 7 14.99 -6.56 -13.78
CA SER A 7 13.56 -6.40 -13.53
C SER A 7 12.77 -7.64 -13.90
N THR A 8 13.08 -8.28 -15.03
CA THR A 8 12.40 -9.50 -15.49
C THR A 8 12.67 -10.68 -14.55
N ILE A 9 13.92 -10.90 -14.13
CA ILE A 9 14.29 -11.96 -13.20
C ILE A 9 13.54 -11.80 -11.88
N PHE A 10 13.55 -10.59 -11.31
CA PHE A 10 12.84 -10.31 -10.07
C PHE A 10 11.33 -10.48 -10.19
N MET A 11 10.73 -10.04 -11.30
CA MET A 11 9.31 -10.24 -11.56
C MET A 11 8.94 -11.72 -11.68
N LEU A 12 9.79 -12.54 -12.32
CA LEU A 12 9.59 -14.00 -12.38
C LEU A 12 9.68 -14.65 -11.00
N LEU A 13 10.63 -14.22 -10.16
CA LEU A 13 10.74 -14.69 -8.78
C LEU A 13 9.48 -14.35 -7.98
N VAL A 14 9.02 -13.10 -8.05
CA VAL A 14 7.79 -12.66 -7.35
C VAL A 14 6.57 -13.40 -7.86
N LEU A 15 6.44 -13.60 -9.17
CA LEU A 15 5.38 -14.40 -9.77
C LEU A 15 5.40 -15.85 -9.23
N GLY A 16 6.57 -16.48 -9.20
CA GLY A 16 6.74 -17.83 -8.66
C GLY A 16 6.30 -17.93 -7.20
N CYS A 17 6.69 -16.96 -6.36
CA CYS A 17 6.27 -16.91 -4.96
C CYS A 17 4.75 -16.79 -4.81
N ASN A 18 4.10 -15.95 -5.62
CA ASN A 18 2.65 -15.71 -5.55
C ASN A 18 1.81 -16.88 -6.10
N VAL A 19 2.35 -17.68 -7.02
CA VAL A 19 1.65 -18.85 -7.57
C VAL A 19 1.84 -20.08 -6.67
N CYS A 20 3.01 -20.29 -6.06
CA CYS A 20 3.34 -21.55 -5.40
C CYS A 20 2.78 -21.72 -3.99
N SER A 21 2.66 -20.68 -3.15
CA SER A 21 1.98 -20.81 -1.85
C SER A 21 1.77 -19.47 -1.13
N VAL A 22 0.56 -19.25 -0.59
CA VAL A 22 0.23 -18.15 0.35
C VAL A 22 1.10 -18.21 1.61
N ARG A 23 1.57 -19.40 1.97
CA ARG A 23 2.44 -19.60 3.12
C ARG A 23 3.86 -19.11 2.88
N LEU A 24 4.39 -19.34 1.67
CA LEU A 24 5.70 -18.81 1.26
C LEU A 24 5.68 -17.28 1.26
N TYR A 25 4.57 -16.66 0.89
CA TYR A 25 4.36 -15.22 1.02
C TYR A 25 4.52 -14.75 2.48
N GLY A 26 3.84 -15.41 3.43
CA GLY A 26 3.90 -15.05 4.85
C GLY A 26 5.29 -15.18 5.47
N GLU A 27 5.99 -16.28 5.17
CA GLU A 27 7.38 -16.49 5.63
C GLU A 27 8.34 -15.47 5.00
N SER A 28 8.23 -15.23 3.69
CA SER A 28 9.09 -14.24 3.01
C SER A 28 8.92 -12.84 3.57
N GLU A 29 7.67 -12.41 3.81
CA GLU A 29 7.37 -11.12 4.41
C GLU A 29 7.91 -10.98 5.85
N TYR A 30 7.96 -12.06 6.61
CA TYR A 30 8.58 -12.07 7.94
C TYR A 30 10.08 -11.73 7.84
N TYR A 31 10.82 -12.42 6.98
CA TYR A 31 12.25 -12.16 6.76
C TYR A 31 12.50 -10.76 6.17
N PHE A 32 11.69 -10.33 5.19
CA PHE A 32 11.79 -8.98 4.64
C PHE A 32 11.53 -7.90 5.68
N SER A 33 10.58 -8.13 6.59
CA SER A 33 10.31 -7.21 7.71
C SER A 33 11.47 -7.17 8.68
N LEU A 34 12.10 -8.31 9.01
CA LEU A 34 13.27 -8.36 9.90
C LEU A 34 14.43 -7.52 9.36
N ILE A 35 14.74 -7.64 8.07
CA ILE A 35 15.81 -6.86 7.41
C ILE A 35 15.52 -5.34 7.51
N LYS A 36 14.26 -4.93 7.30
CA LYS A 36 13.85 -3.52 7.44
C LYS A 36 14.04 -3.00 8.87
N VAL A 37 13.72 -3.81 9.89
CA VAL A 37 13.95 -3.42 11.29
C VAL A 37 15.44 -3.25 11.58
N LEU A 38 16.28 -4.19 11.12
CA LEU A 38 17.73 -4.10 11.30
C LEU A 38 18.30 -2.83 10.67
N MET A 39 17.81 -2.45 9.49
CA MET A 39 18.20 -1.19 8.84
C MET A 39 17.96 0.03 9.74
N VAL A 40 16.76 0.13 10.32
CA VAL A 40 16.41 1.25 11.21
C VAL A 40 17.28 1.27 12.45
N LEU A 41 17.62 0.10 13.02
CA LEU A 41 18.57 0.01 14.13
C LEU A 41 19.95 0.54 13.77
N VAL A 42 20.44 0.27 12.55
CA VAL A 42 21.71 0.84 12.07
C VAL A 42 21.64 2.37 12.01
N PHE A 43 20.55 2.94 11.47
CA PHE A 43 20.39 4.41 11.46
C PHE A 43 20.31 5.02 12.86
N ILE A 44 19.71 4.31 13.83
CA ILE A 44 19.68 4.75 15.23
C ILE A 44 21.10 4.78 15.81
N ILE A 45 21.95 3.80 15.47
CA ILE A 45 23.35 3.73 15.97
C ILE A 45 24.24 4.79 15.30
N VAL A 46 24.02 5.06 14.02
CA VAL A 46 24.78 6.05 13.22
C VAL A 46 24.44 7.50 13.60
N TRP A 47 23.47 7.72 14.50
CA TRP A 47 23.09 9.04 15.01
C TRP A 47 24.20 9.67 15.86
N ALA A 48 25.10 10.39 15.21
CA ALA A 48 26.19 11.13 15.87
C ALA A 48 26.07 12.66 15.75
N ILE A 49 25.08 13.17 15.00
CA ILE A 49 25.05 14.58 14.56
C ILE A 49 24.00 15.42 15.33
N GLY A 50 23.15 14.79 16.16
CA GLY A 50 22.12 15.52 16.93
C GLY A 50 21.17 16.30 16.02
N PHE A 51 20.65 17.44 16.50
CA PHE A 51 19.72 18.30 15.75
C PHE A 51 20.42 19.43 14.97
N LYS A 52 21.72 19.29 14.64
CA LYS A 52 22.50 20.37 14.00
C LYS A 52 21.83 20.91 12.72
N TYR A 53 21.48 20.02 11.79
CA TYR A 53 20.86 20.40 10.52
C TYR A 53 19.41 20.91 10.64
N TRP A 54 18.76 20.61 11.76
CA TRP A 54 17.43 21.14 12.08
C TRP A 54 17.50 22.58 12.59
N SER A 55 18.66 23.00 13.12
CA SER A 55 18.92 24.38 13.51
C SER A 55 19.47 25.22 12.36
N ASP A 56 20.39 24.66 11.57
CA ASP A 56 21.02 25.33 10.41
C ASP A 56 21.32 24.29 9.32
N PRO A 57 20.66 24.33 8.14
CA PRO A 57 19.85 25.42 7.54
C PRO A 57 18.37 25.51 8.02
N GLY A 58 17.93 24.64 8.93
CA GLY A 58 16.59 24.67 9.53
C GLY A 58 15.70 23.47 9.15
N ALA A 59 14.64 23.24 9.92
CA ALA A 59 13.77 22.06 9.72
C ALA A 59 12.74 22.19 8.56
N PHE A 60 12.43 23.41 8.11
CA PHE A 60 11.35 23.66 7.14
C PHE A 60 11.88 24.30 5.85
N ALA A 61 12.08 23.47 4.82
CA ALA A 61 12.43 23.94 3.49
C ALA A 61 11.23 24.63 2.80
N ASN A 62 11.46 25.79 2.18
CA ASN A 62 10.45 26.55 1.41
C ASN A 62 9.18 26.93 2.21
N GLY A 63 9.29 27.05 3.54
CA GLY A 63 8.22 27.51 4.44
C GLY A 63 6.94 26.66 4.37
N GLY A 64 5.79 27.32 4.55
CA GLY A 64 4.48 26.65 4.60
C GLY A 64 4.09 25.96 3.28
N VAL A 65 4.43 26.55 2.13
CA VAL A 65 4.11 25.99 0.81
C VAL A 65 4.91 24.71 0.54
N GLY A 66 6.19 24.69 0.89
CA GLY A 66 7.02 23.48 0.83
C GLY A 66 6.45 22.37 1.73
N THR A 67 6.07 22.72 2.95
CA THR A 67 5.48 21.79 3.92
C THR A 67 4.19 21.15 3.37
N VAL A 68 3.27 21.96 2.83
CA VAL A 68 2.02 21.46 2.23
C VAL A 68 2.31 20.58 1.01
N SER A 69 3.28 20.94 0.17
CA SER A 69 3.65 20.16 -1.01
C SER A 69 4.19 18.78 -0.65
N VAL A 70 4.98 18.67 0.43
CA VAL A 70 5.45 17.39 0.94
C VAL A 70 4.31 16.57 1.52
N LEU A 71 3.32 17.18 2.19
CA LEU A 71 2.14 16.44 2.68
C LEU A 71 1.36 15.75 1.55
N LEU A 72 1.26 16.38 0.37
CA LEU A 72 0.62 15.79 -0.81
C LEU A 72 1.34 14.51 -1.27
N SER A 73 2.68 14.51 -1.23
CA SER A 73 3.49 13.37 -1.67
C SER A 73 3.69 12.33 -0.56
N ALA A 74 3.73 12.76 0.70
CA ALA A 74 3.97 11.91 1.85
C ALA A 74 2.82 10.92 2.05
N GLY A 75 1.58 11.33 1.79
CA GLY A 75 0.41 10.45 1.96
C GLY A 75 0.46 9.21 1.07
N TYR A 76 1.07 9.28 -0.12
CA TYR A 76 1.32 8.13 -1.00
C TYR A 76 2.15 7.03 -0.29
N SER A 77 3.12 7.42 0.55
CA SER A 77 3.94 6.46 1.31
C SER A 77 3.15 5.62 2.31
N PHE A 78 1.93 6.04 2.67
CA PHE A 78 1.04 5.31 3.59
C PHE A 78 0.03 4.41 2.84
N GLN A 79 0.07 4.37 1.51
CA GLN A 79 -0.75 3.47 0.71
C GLN A 79 -0.44 2.01 1.04
N GLY A 80 -1.47 1.14 0.99
CA GLY A 80 -1.36 -0.26 1.37
C GLY A 80 -1.73 -0.55 2.83
N THR A 81 -2.13 0.45 3.61
CA THR A 81 -2.72 0.23 4.95
C THR A 81 -4.08 -0.46 4.86
N GLU A 82 -4.79 -0.28 3.75
CA GLU A 82 -6.05 -0.95 3.42
C GLU A 82 -5.92 -2.47 3.26
N VAL A 83 -4.70 -3.00 3.09
CA VAL A 83 -4.43 -4.44 2.98
C VAL A 83 -4.91 -5.21 4.21
N VAL A 84 -4.91 -4.57 5.39
CA VAL A 84 -5.47 -5.16 6.61
C VAL A 84 -6.95 -5.48 6.46
N GLY A 85 -7.70 -4.66 5.70
CA GLY A 85 -9.10 -4.91 5.39
C GLY A 85 -9.28 -6.04 4.39
N ILE A 86 -8.42 -6.13 3.38
CA ILE A 86 -8.48 -7.17 2.34
C ILE A 86 -8.14 -8.55 2.93
N THR A 87 -7.13 -8.61 3.79
CA THR A 87 -6.68 -9.84 4.46
C THR A 87 -7.59 -10.24 5.63
N ALA A 88 -8.53 -9.38 6.05
CA ALA A 88 -9.49 -9.70 7.10
C ALA A 88 -10.35 -10.92 6.75
N GLY A 89 -10.70 -11.10 5.46
CA GLY A 89 -11.50 -12.24 4.99
C GLY A 89 -10.78 -13.60 5.12
N GLU A 90 -9.45 -13.59 5.16
CA GLU A 90 -8.62 -14.80 5.33
C GLU A 90 -8.22 -15.02 6.81
N ALA A 91 -8.52 -14.06 7.69
CA ALA A 91 -8.12 -14.14 9.09
C ALA A 91 -8.92 -15.21 9.84
N SER A 92 -8.22 -16.10 10.56
CA SER A 92 -8.87 -17.15 11.36
C SER A 92 -9.79 -16.64 12.48
N ASN A 93 -9.57 -15.39 12.93
CA ASN A 93 -10.45 -14.70 13.85
C ASN A 93 -10.45 -13.20 13.50
N PRO A 94 -11.31 -12.76 12.58
CA PRO A 94 -11.29 -11.38 12.11
C PRO A 94 -11.65 -10.40 13.24
N VAL A 95 -12.56 -10.79 14.15
CA VAL A 95 -13.00 -9.96 15.29
C VAL A 95 -11.86 -9.53 16.20
N LYS A 96 -10.86 -10.39 16.45
CA LYS A 96 -9.68 -10.04 17.25
C LYS A 96 -8.47 -9.63 16.41
N ALA A 97 -8.24 -10.28 15.28
CA ALA A 97 -7.06 -10.07 14.46
C ALA A 97 -7.07 -8.71 13.77
N VAL A 98 -8.22 -8.28 13.23
CA VAL A 98 -8.33 -7.02 12.48
C VAL A 98 -8.09 -5.80 13.38
N PRO A 99 -8.75 -5.63 14.55
CA PRO A 99 -8.49 -4.48 15.41
C PRO A 99 -7.04 -4.43 15.91
N ARG A 100 -6.43 -5.59 16.19
CA ARG A 100 -5.02 -5.68 16.59
C ARG A 100 -4.09 -5.27 15.45
N ALA A 101 -4.34 -5.76 14.25
CA ALA A 101 -3.55 -5.44 13.06
C ALA A 101 -3.61 -3.94 12.72
N ILE A 102 -4.79 -3.31 12.83
CA ILE A 102 -4.95 -1.86 12.63
C ILE A 102 -4.09 -1.08 13.62
N LYS A 103 -4.18 -1.38 14.93
CA LYS A 103 -3.38 -0.70 15.96
C LYS A 103 -1.88 -0.90 15.75
N ASN A 104 -1.46 -2.12 15.43
CA ASN A 104 -0.06 -2.42 15.16
C ASN A 104 0.46 -1.70 13.92
N THR A 105 -0.35 -1.58 12.87
CA THR A 105 0.02 -0.88 11.63
C THR A 105 0.28 0.60 11.90
N PHE A 106 -0.56 1.24 12.72
CA PHE A 106 -0.35 2.64 13.15
C PHE A 106 1.00 2.84 13.85
N TRP A 107 1.30 2.04 14.88
CA TRP A 107 2.57 2.13 15.61
C TRP A 107 3.77 1.79 14.75
N ARG A 108 3.65 0.78 13.88
CA ARG A 108 4.69 0.39 12.93
C ARG A 108 5.04 1.55 11.99
N ILE A 109 4.04 2.26 11.48
CA ILE A 109 4.26 3.43 10.62
C ILE A 109 4.95 4.54 11.41
N LEU A 110 4.46 4.88 12.61
CA LEU A 110 5.07 5.91 13.44
C LEU A 110 6.55 5.60 13.74
N VAL A 111 6.84 4.37 14.16
CA VAL A 111 8.19 3.97 14.57
C VAL A 111 9.12 3.78 13.38
N PHE A 112 8.70 3.16 12.27
CA PHE A 112 9.63 2.89 11.17
C PHE A 112 9.69 3.99 10.12
N TYR A 113 8.62 4.75 9.90
CA TYR A 113 8.62 5.77 8.84
C TYR A 113 9.06 7.11 9.41
N VAL A 114 8.39 7.58 10.46
CA VAL A 114 8.66 8.90 11.03
C VAL A 114 10.03 8.94 11.69
N LEU A 115 10.40 7.92 12.49
CA LEU A 115 11.73 7.87 13.11
C LEU A 115 12.85 7.79 12.07
N THR A 116 12.70 6.97 11.03
CA THR A 116 13.76 6.82 10.02
C THR A 116 13.95 8.10 9.21
N ILE A 117 12.86 8.78 8.83
CA ILE A 117 12.95 10.09 8.16
C ILE A 117 13.56 11.14 9.10
N LEU A 118 13.18 11.12 10.38
CA LEU A 118 13.77 12.00 11.41
C LEU A 118 15.28 11.79 11.51
N LEU A 119 15.73 10.54 11.62
CA LEU A 119 17.15 10.19 11.69
C LEU A 119 17.91 10.59 10.42
N ILE A 120 17.34 10.35 9.24
CA ILE A 120 17.94 10.80 7.97
C ILE A 120 18.04 12.33 7.92
N GLY A 121 16.99 13.05 8.32
CA GLY A 121 17.00 14.51 8.38
C GLY A 121 17.95 15.08 9.44
N MET A 122 18.36 14.29 10.43
CA MET A 122 19.44 14.64 11.37
C MET A 122 20.84 14.38 10.79
N CYS A 123 20.95 13.48 9.82
CA CYS A 123 22.21 13.11 9.18
C CYS A 123 22.53 13.92 7.93
N ILE A 124 21.52 14.46 7.23
CA ILE A 124 21.68 15.16 5.95
C ILE A 124 20.92 16.49 6.01
N PRO A 125 21.56 17.63 5.69
CA PRO A 125 20.86 18.91 5.60
C PRO A 125 19.96 18.95 4.36
N TYR A 126 18.83 19.65 4.45
CA TYR A 126 17.81 19.61 3.38
C TYR A 126 18.28 20.28 2.07
N ASP A 127 19.32 21.10 2.12
CA ASP A 127 19.90 21.84 1.00
C ASP A 127 21.10 21.13 0.33
N ASN A 128 21.39 19.90 0.74
CA ASN A 128 22.47 19.11 0.16
C ASN A 128 22.21 18.83 -1.34
N GLN A 129 23.15 19.26 -2.19
CA GLN A 129 23.08 19.11 -3.64
C GLN A 129 23.06 17.64 -4.10
N ASP A 130 23.69 16.75 -3.33
CA ASP A 130 23.70 15.30 -3.60
C ASP A 130 22.35 14.62 -3.35
N MET A 131 21.31 15.35 -2.89
CA MET A 131 19.94 14.83 -2.83
C MET A 131 19.13 15.12 -4.11
N ALA A 132 19.56 16.09 -4.91
CA ALA A 132 18.87 16.45 -6.15
C ALA A 132 19.18 15.37 -7.20
N ASN A 133 18.22 14.47 -7.39
CA ASN A 133 18.34 13.31 -8.26
C ASN A 133 18.21 13.71 -9.74
N SER A 134 19.16 14.48 -10.26
CA SER A 134 19.15 15.00 -11.64
C SER A 134 19.23 13.89 -12.69
N ASP A 135 19.88 12.78 -12.36
CA ASP A 135 20.28 11.76 -13.35
C ASP A 135 19.52 10.41 -13.17
N GLY A 136 18.63 10.31 -12.18
CA GLY A 136 17.85 9.09 -11.91
C GLY A 136 18.66 7.89 -11.39
N SER A 137 19.90 8.11 -10.97
CA SER A 137 20.78 7.05 -10.46
C SER A 137 20.36 6.56 -9.05
N PRO A 138 20.40 5.24 -8.77
CA PRO A 138 20.21 4.70 -7.41
C PRO A 138 21.20 5.23 -6.37
N SER A 139 22.34 5.80 -6.80
CA SER A 139 23.38 6.37 -5.93
C SER A 139 22.97 7.61 -5.15
N THR A 140 21.79 8.17 -5.42
CA THR A 140 21.27 9.41 -4.84
C THR A 140 20.18 9.15 -3.79
N SER A 141 20.01 7.91 -3.33
CA SER A 141 19.07 7.62 -2.23
C SER A 141 19.56 8.27 -0.93
N PRO A 142 18.71 8.99 -0.18
CA PRO A 142 19.09 9.55 1.12
C PRO A 142 19.64 8.48 2.07
N PHE A 143 19.12 7.25 1.96
CA PHE A 143 19.59 6.11 2.75
C PHE A 143 21.05 5.76 2.48
N THR A 144 21.50 5.80 1.22
CA THR A 144 22.89 5.55 0.86
C THR A 144 23.78 6.76 1.10
N LEU A 145 23.21 7.96 0.93
CA LEU A 145 23.93 9.22 1.08
C LEU A 145 24.45 9.41 2.51
N VAL A 146 23.71 8.98 3.54
CA VAL A 146 24.20 9.00 4.94
C VAL A 146 25.53 8.27 5.08
N PHE A 147 25.65 7.05 4.51
CA PHE A 147 26.89 6.26 4.61
C PHE A 147 28.01 6.79 3.74
N LYS A 148 27.67 7.35 2.57
CA LYS A 148 28.62 8.04 1.70
C LYS A 148 29.23 9.25 2.40
N LEU A 149 28.41 10.09 3.03
CA LEU A 149 28.86 11.25 3.80
C LEU A 149 29.65 10.86 5.06
N ALA A 150 29.33 9.70 5.65
CA ALA A 150 30.08 9.15 6.78
C ALA A 150 31.41 8.49 6.38
N GLY A 151 31.74 8.40 5.08
CA GLY A 151 32.96 7.75 4.57
C GLY A 151 32.96 6.21 4.70
N VAL A 152 31.78 5.59 4.80
CA VAL A 152 31.63 4.13 4.95
C VAL A 152 31.14 3.52 3.64
N ASP A 153 32.05 3.33 2.69
CA ASP A 153 31.72 2.85 1.34
C ASP A 153 31.05 1.46 1.33
N ALA A 154 31.49 0.55 2.22
CA ALA A 154 30.86 -0.75 2.37
C ALA A 154 29.38 -0.66 2.80
N GLY A 155 29.02 0.37 3.57
CA GLY A 155 27.65 0.62 4.02
C GLY A 155 26.71 0.97 2.88
N VAL A 156 27.21 1.67 1.85
CA VAL A 156 26.43 2.04 0.66
C VAL A 156 25.91 0.79 -0.07
N HIS A 157 26.75 -0.23 -0.26
CA HIS A 157 26.36 -1.47 -0.92
C HIS A 157 25.35 -2.29 -0.10
N VAL A 158 25.55 -2.37 1.23
CA VAL A 158 24.62 -3.06 2.13
C VAL A 158 23.24 -2.40 2.11
N VAL A 159 23.19 -1.08 2.19
CA VAL A 159 21.94 -0.32 2.15
C VAL A 159 21.22 -0.51 0.81
N ASN A 160 21.95 -0.47 -0.31
CA ASN A 160 21.37 -0.74 -1.62
C ASN A 160 20.73 -2.13 -1.72
N ALA A 161 21.40 -3.16 -1.17
CA ALA A 161 20.84 -4.51 -1.11
C ALA A 161 19.55 -4.55 -0.26
N ILE A 162 19.53 -3.87 0.89
CA ILE A 162 18.35 -3.76 1.76
C ILE A 162 17.19 -3.04 1.08
N VAL A 163 17.47 -1.94 0.36
CA VAL A 163 16.46 -1.20 -0.41
C VAL A 163 15.89 -2.10 -1.50
N LEU A 164 16.72 -2.85 -2.23
CA LEU A 164 16.27 -3.81 -3.23
C LEU A 164 15.34 -4.86 -2.63
N VAL A 165 15.72 -5.48 -1.50
CA VAL A 165 14.88 -6.44 -0.77
C VAL A 165 13.55 -5.80 -0.35
N SER A 166 13.57 -4.53 0.07
CA SER A 166 12.37 -3.79 0.45
C SER A 166 11.43 -3.54 -0.71
N VAL A 167 11.95 -3.23 -1.90
CA VAL A 167 11.18 -3.07 -3.13
C VAL A 167 10.58 -4.41 -3.56
N LEU A 168 11.34 -5.51 -3.51
CA LEU A 168 10.83 -6.85 -3.86
C LEU A 168 9.69 -7.29 -2.94
N SER A 169 9.81 -7.02 -1.64
CA SER A 169 8.74 -7.22 -0.66
C SER A 169 7.48 -6.42 -1.01
N ALA A 170 7.62 -5.15 -1.38
CA ALA A 170 6.49 -4.32 -1.80
C ALA A 170 5.82 -4.89 -3.06
N CYS A 171 6.60 -5.24 -4.09
CA CYS A 171 6.08 -5.85 -5.32
C CYS A 171 5.31 -7.16 -5.04
N ASN A 172 5.86 -8.01 -4.17
CA ASN A 172 5.23 -9.26 -3.76
C ASN A 172 3.89 -9.02 -3.05
N SER A 173 3.84 -8.06 -2.13
CA SER A 173 2.62 -7.61 -1.45
C SER A 173 1.59 -7.05 -2.44
N SER A 174 2.00 -6.22 -3.41
CA SER A 174 1.10 -5.65 -4.40
C SER A 174 0.41 -6.73 -5.25
N ILE A 175 1.16 -7.71 -5.77
CA ILE A 175 0.57 -8.80 -6.57
C ILE A 175 -0.38 -9.65 -5.71
N TYR A 176 0.03 -9.98 -4.48
CA TYR A 176 -0.80 -10.71 -3.53
C TYR A 176 -2.15 -10.00 -3.31
N VAL A 177 -2.12 -8.67 -3.09
CA VAL A 177 -3.29 -7.85 -2.80
C VAL A 177 -4.19 -7.72 -4.02
N THR A 178 -3.63 -7.38 -5.18
CA THR A 178 -4.41 -7.21 -6.42
C THR A 178 -5.14 -8.49 -6.79
N ALA A 179 -4.48 -9.64 -6.67
CA ALA A 179 -5.09 -10.93 -6.99
C ALA A 179 -6.33 -11.23 -6.11
N ARG A 180 -6.30 -10.81 -4.84
CA ARG A 180 -7.42 -10.99 -3.88
C ARG A 180 -8.55 -10.01 -4.07
N ILE A 181 -8.24 -8.76 -4.44
CA ILE A 181 -9.25 -7.80 -4.85
C ILE A 181 -10.00 -8.33 -6.07
N LEU A 182 -9.28 -8.83 -7.09
CA LEU A 182 -9.90 -9.41 -8.29
C LEU A 182 -10.73 -10.66 -7.98
N LEU A 183 -10.23 -11.52 -7.09
CA LEU A 183 -10.96 -12.69 -6.60
C LEU A 183 -12.28 -12.29 -5.93
N GLY A 184 -12.24 -11.36 -4.99
CA GLY A 184 -13.43 -10.85 -4.29
C GLY A 184 -14.44 -10.22 -5.25
N LEU A 185 -13.97 -9.36 -6.15
CA LEU A 185 -14.81 -8.78 -7.19
C LEU A 185 -15.45 -9.84 -8.09
N ALA A 186 -14.77 -10.94 -8.38
CA ALA A 186 -15.31 -12.01 -9.21
C ALA A 186 -16.36 -12.85 -8.47
N HIS A 187 -16.18 -13.09 -7.17
CA HIS A 187 -17.20 -13.72 -6.32
C HIS A 187 -18.47 -12.88 -6.22
N ASP A 188 -18.35 -11.56 -6.12
CA ASP A 188 -19.48 -10.62 -6.09
C ASP A 188 -20.12 -10.40 -7.47
N GLY A 189 -19.60 -11.06 -8.52
CA GLY A 189 -20.06 -10.90 -9.90
C GLY A 189 -19.71 -9.55 -10.53
N ASN A 190 -18.78 -8.80 -9.94
CA ASN A 190 -18.30 -7.51 -10.41
C ASN A 190 -17.10 -7.63 -11.37
N ALA A 191 -16.40 -8.77 -11.37
CA ALA A 191 -15.33 -9.13 -12.32
C ALA A 191 -15.65 -10.44 -13.08
N PRO A 192 -14.92 -10.78 -14.17
CA PRO A 192 -15.06 -12.05 -14.88
C PRO A 192 -14.88 -13.27 -13.97
N ARG A 193 -15.73 -14.29 -14.15
CA ARG A 193 -15.69 -15.54 -13.36
C ARG A 193 -14.36 -16.29 -13.45
N SER A 194 -13.55 -16.06 -14.49
CA SER A 194 -12.22 -16.67 -14.62
C SER A 194 -11.31 -16.35 -13.43
N PHE A 195 -11.49 -15.19 -12.77
CA PHE A 195 -10.68 -14.79 -11.61
C PHE A 195 -11.02 -15.56 -10.32
N THR A 196 -12.12 -16.33 -10.27
CA THR A 196 -12.42 -17.20 -9.11
C THR A 196 -11.64 -18.50 -9.11
N LYS A 197 -10.90 -18.81 -10.17
CA LYS A 197 -10.11 -20.05 -10.29
C LYS A 197 -8.90 -20.00 -9.36
N THR A 198 -8.90 -20.86 -8.35
CA THR A 198 -7.77 -21.07 -7.44
C THR A 198 -6.98 -22.32 -7.83
N ASN A 199 -5.69 -22.34 -7.50
CA ASN A 199 -4.84 -23.51 -7.68
C ASN A 199 -4.90 -24.45 -6.46
N ARG A 200 -4.17 -25.57 -6.49
CA ARG A 200 -4.10 -26.55 -5.38
C ARG A 200 -3.60 -25.97 -4.05
N PHE A 201 -2.95 -24.81 -4.09
CA PHE A 201 -2.42 -24.10 -2.91
C PHE A 201 -3.35 -22.99 -2.43
N GLY A 202 -4.54 -22.84 -3.03
CA GLY A 202 -5.53 -21.81 -2.69
C GLY A 202 -5.26 -20.42 -3.28
N ALA A 203 -4.23 -20.26 -4.11
CA ALA A 203 -3.92 -18.96 -4.74
C ALA A 203 -4.75 -18.75 -6.03
N PRO A 204 -5.37 -17.57 -6.24
CA PRO A 204 -6.13 -17.24 -7.45
C PRO A 204 -5.20 -16.99 -8.65
N TRP A 205 -4.70 -18.08 -9.25
CA TRP A 205 -3.60 -18.05 -10.22
C TRP A 205 -3.91 -17.21 -11.47
N VAL A 206 -5.17 -17.16 -11.93
CA VAL A 206 -5.57 -16.33 -13.07
C VAL A 206 -5.40 -14.84 -12.74
N ALA A 207 -5.82 -14.43 -11.54
CA ALA A 207 -5.69 -13.07 -11.09
C ALA A 207 -4.22 -12.68 -10.91
N VAL A 208 -3.40 -13.58 -10.34
CA VAL A 208 -1.96 -13.40 -10.21
C VAL A 208 -1.29 -13.19 -11.58
N LEU A 209 -1.57 -14.06 -12.56
CA LEU A 209 -0.97 -13.95 -13.90
C LEU A 209 -1.34 -12.64 -14.61
N VAL A 210 -2.61 -12.23 -14.52
CA VAL A 210 -3.06 -10.97 -15.11
C VAL A 210 -2.36 -9.79 -14.43
N SER A 211 -2.32 -9.75 -13.10
CA SER A 211 -1.60 -8.70 -12.36
C SER A 211 -0.10 -8.66 -12.70
N SER A 212 0.55 -9.82 -12.79
CA SER A 212 1.96 -9.90 -13.18
C SER A 212 2.19 -9.43 -14.62
N THR A 213 1.27 -9.70 -15.54
CA THR A 213 1.38 -9.23 -16.94
C THR A 213 1.42 -7.71 -17.01
N PHE A 214 0.58 -7.01 -16.24
CA PHE A 214 0.66 -5.55 -16.12
C PHE A 214 2.00 -5.09 -15.52
N GLY A 215 2.49 -5.79 -14.49
CA GLY A 215 3.82 -5.51 -13.93
C GLY A 215 4.95 -5.65 -14.95
N PHE A 216 4.95 -6.74 -15.74
CA PHE A 216 5.92 -6.94 -16.82
C PHE A 216 5.81 -5.86 -17.89
N ALA A 217 4.59 -5.48 -18.29
CA ALA A 217 4.38 -4.38 -19.23
C ALA A 217 4.98 -3.06 -18.72
N CYS A 218 4.83 -2.75 -17.44
CA CYS A 218 5.45 -1.58 -16.82
C CYS A 218 6.98 -1.63 -16.87
N CYS A 219 7.60 -2.80 -16.67
CA CYS A 219 9.05 -2.96 -16.83
C CYS A 219 9.53 -2.68 -18.27
N PHE A 220 8.75 -3.04 -19.29
CA PHE A 220 9.12 -2.72 -20.67
C PHE A 220 9.02 -1.23 -20.98
N VAL A 221 8.05 -0.52 -20.39
CA VAL A 221 7.93 0.94 -20.54
C VAL A 221 9.16 1.66 -19.97
N SER A 222 9.74 1.17 -18.86
CA SER A 222 10.95 1.76 -18.27
C SER A 222 12.21 1.65 -19.14
N ILE A 223 12.22 0.81 -20.19
CA ILE A 223 13.37 0.67 -21.11
C ILE A 223 13.57 1.96 -21.93
N TYR A 224 12.50 2.67 -22.25
CA TYR A 224 12.58 3.90 -23.05
C TYR A 224 13.02 5.11 -22.22
N SER A 225 12.47 5.26 -21.02
CA SER A 225 12.89 6.28 -20.06
C SER A 225 12.46 5.88 -18.66
N ALA A 226 13.42 5.44 -17.84
CA ALA A 226 13.15 4.99 -16.48
C ALA A 226 12.65 6.14 -15.58
N SER A 227 13.23 7.33 -15.70
CA SER A 227 12.85 8.50 -14.89
C SER A 227 11.43 8.99 -15.21
N VAL A 228 11.09 9.14 -16.50
CA VAL A 228 9.75 9.56 -16.92
C VAL A 228 8.71 8.50 -16.56
N ALA A 229 9.00 7.22 -16.84
CA ALA A 229 8.11 6.12 -16.48
C ALA A 229 7.87 6.05 -14.96
N PHE A 230 8.92 6.23 -14.15
CA PHE A 230 8.80 6.27 -12.70
C PHE A 230 7.86 7.38 -12.22
N THR A 231 8.04 8.62 -12.70
CA THR A 231 7.15 9.74 -12.35
C THR A 231 5.70 9.44 -12.74
N TRP A 232 5.47 8.87 -13.92
CA TRP A 232 4.13 8.49 -14.36
C TRP A 232 3.52 7.40 -13.47
N PHE A 233 4.26 6.34 -13.14
CA PHE A 233 3.76 5.28 -12.27
C PHE A 233 3.47 5.75 -10.85
N VAL A 234 4.31 6.64 -10.30
CA VAL A 234 4.05 7.27 -8.99
C VAL A 234 2.76 8.08 -9.04
N ASN A 235 2.56 8.91 -10.06
CA ASN A 235 1.34 9.71 -10.19
C ASN A 235 0.07 8.86 -10.38
N ILE A 236 0.14 7.81 -11.22
CA ILE A 236 -0.98 6.86 -11.41
C ILE A 236 -1.35 6.19 -10.10
N THR A 237 -0.35 5.66 -9.38
CA THR A 237 -0.56 4.90 -8.14
C THR A 237 -1.07 5.81 -7.02
N ALA A 238 -0.51 7.01 -6.89
CA ALA A 238 -0.94 8.00 -5.91
C ALA A 238 -2.42 8.38 -6.11
N ILE A 239 -2.81 8.83 -7.31
CA ILE A 239 -4.19 9.25 -7.58
C ILE A 239 -5.16 8.10 -7.35
N THR A 240 -4.88 6.93 -7.92
CA THR A 240 -5.79 5.78 -7.77
C THR A 240 -5.89 5.31 -6.31
N GLY A 241 -4.81 5.44 -5.53
CA GLY A 241 -4.80 5.23 -4.09
C GLY A 241 -5.71 6.18 -3.33
N TYR A 242 -5.58 7.49 -3.57
CA TYR A 242 -6.44 8.48 -2.93
C TYR A 242 -7.91 8.35 -3.33
N ILE A 243 -8.21 7.98 -4.57
CA ILE A 243 -9.58 7.66 -5.00
C ILE A 243 -10.10 6.46 -4.21
N SER A 244 -9.29 5.41 -4.04
CA SER A 244 -9.68 4.22 -3.27
C SER A 244 -10.01 4.58 -1.82
N TRP A 245 -9.17 5.39 -1.18
CA TRP A 245 -9.43 5.88 0.19
C TRP A 245 -10.64 6.81 0.28
N LEU A 246 -10.85 7.68 -0.70
CA LEU A 246 -12.06 8.50 -0.80
C LEU A 246 -13.31 7.60 -0.81
N PHE A 247 -13.33 6.56 -1.65
CA PHE A 247 -14.47 5.64 -1.71
C PHE A 247 -14.60 4.78 -0.45
N ILE A 248 -13.50 4.37 0.20
CA ILE A 248 -13.56 3.69 1.49
C ILE A 248 -14.24 4.58 2.55
N SER A 249 -13.89 5.87 2.62
CA SER A 249 -14.52 6.82 3.54
C SER A 249 -16.01 7.05 3.22
N VAL A 250 -16.36 7.18 1.94
CA VAL A 250 -17.76 7.31 1.50
C VAL A 250 -18.56 6.04 1.84
N VAL A 251 -18.01 4.85 1.58
CA VAL A 251 -18.63 3.57 1.94
C VAL A 251 -18.80 3.45 3.45
N HIS A 252 -17.83 3.87 4.25
CA HIS A 252 -17.93 3.85 5.72
C HIS A 252 -19.07 4.75 6.23
N LEU A 253 -19.20 5.97 5.69
CA LEU A 253 -20.30 6.88 6.02
C LEU A 253 -21.67 6.29 5.65
N ARG A 254 -21.77 5.67 4.47
CA ARG A 254 -23.00 5.02 4.01
C ARG A 254 -23.35 3.78 4.82
N PHE A 255 -22.36 2.94 5.11
CA PHE A 255 -22.49 1.75 5.95
C PHE A 255 -23.10 2.10 7.30
N ARG A 256 -22.52 3.10 7.99
CA ARG A 256 -23.01 3.53 9.31
C ARG A 256 -24.41 4.14 9.25
N ARG A 257 -24.73 4.92 8.22
CA ARG A 257 -26.08 5.47 8.01
C ARG A 257 -27.12 4.36 7.76
N ALA A 258 -26.81 3.39 6.91
CA ALA A 258 -27.67 2.26 6.61
C ALA A 258 -27.89 1.36 7.82
N TYR A 259 -26.84 1.08 8.58
CA TYR A 259 -26.87 0.20 9.74
C TYR A 259 -27.83 0.74 10.83
N VAL A 260 -27.73 2.04 11.14
CA VAL A 260 -28.65 2.71 12.09
C VAL A 260 -30.06 2.83 11.51
N LYS A 261 -30.20 3.15 10.21
CA LYS A 261 -31.51 3.31 9.58
C LYS A 261 -32.32 2.01 9.53
N GLN A 262 -31.66 0.86 9.45
CA GLN A 262 -32.30 -0.46 9.57
C GLN A 262 -32.55 -0.90 11.02
N GLY A 263 -32.40 -0.01 12.02
CA GLY A 263 -32.72 -0.28 13.42
C GLY A 263 -31.67 -1.10 14.18
N ARG A 264 -30.44 -1.25 13.65
CA ARG A 264 -29.39 -2.05 14.29
C ARG A 264 -28.59 -1.21 15.29
N ASN A 265 -28.14 -1.83 16.40
CA ASN A 265 -27.35 -1.14 17.40
C ASN A 265 -25.86 -1.12 17.02
N VAL A 266 -25.29 0.09 16.96
CA VAL A 266 -23.88 0.35 16.69
C VAL A 266 -22.93 -0.39 17.65
N ASP A 267 -23.38 -0.69 18.86
CA ASP A 267 -22.59 -1.42 19.84
C ASP A 267 -22.35 -2.89 19.48
N ASP A 268 -23.13 -3.44 18.54
CA ASP A 268 -22.93 -4.79 18.02
C ASP A 268 -21.75 -4.87 17.04
N LEU A 269 -21.15 -3.74 16.66
CA LEU A 269 -20.01 -3.71 15.75
C LEU A 269 -18.71 -4.10 16.49
N PRO A 270 -17.92 -5.07 15.98
CA PRO A 270 -16.64 -5.48 16.59
C PRO A 270 -15.61 -4.35 16.73
N TYR A 271 -15.72 -3.33 15.87
CA TYR A 271 -14.86 -2.16 15.88
C TYR A 271 -15.70 -0.90 15.66
N LYS A 272 -15.51 0.09 16.53
CA LYS A 272 -16.14 1.41 16.45
C LYS A 272 -15.07 2.45 16.17
N SER A 273 -15.22 3.17 15.06
CA SER A 273 -14.38 4.36 14.79
C SER A 273 -14.64 5.39 15.89
N ALA A 274 -13.57 5.85 16.53
CA ALA A 274 -13.65 7.00 17.43
C ALA A 274 -14.14 8.24 16.64
N LEU A 275 -14.91 9.12 17.30
CA LEU A 275 -15.33 10.42 16.75
C LEU A 275 -16.15 10.36 15.45
N TYR A 276 -16.81 9.25 15.11
CA TYR A 276 -17.68 9.18 13.93
C TYR A 276 -18.73 10.30 13.97
N PRO A 277 -18.97 11.05 12.87
CA PRO A 277 -18.48 10.85 11.49
C PRO A 277 -17.20 11.63 11.12
N LEU A 278 -16.57 12.34 12.06
CA LEU A 278 -15.51 13.31 11.77
C LEU A 278 -14.31 12.73 11.00
N PRO A 279 -13.71 11.58 11.37
CA PRO A 279 -12.55 11.05 10.63
C PRO A 279 -12.87 10.64 9.20
N ALA A 280 -14.09 10.12 8.97
CA ALA A 280 -14.51 9.71 7.64
C ALA A 280 -14.79 10.90 6.72
N LEU A 281 -15.39 11.97 7.24
CA LEU A 281 -15.56 13.22 6.50
C LEU A 281 -14.21 13.91 6.24
N PHE A 282 -13.37 14.00 7.26
CA PHE A 282 -12.05 14.60 7.16
C PHE A 282 -11.18 13.89 6.12
N SER A 283 -11.10 12.55 6.18
CA SER A 283 -10.34 11.77 5.20
C SER A 283 -10.88 11.90 3.78
N ALA A 284 -12.21 11.92 3.59
CA ALA A 284 -12.82 12.11 2.27
C ALA A 284 -12.47 13.50 1.69
N ILE A 285 -12.65 14.56 2.48
CA ILE A 285 -12.33 15.93 2.06
C ILE A 285 -10.83 16.06 1.77
N LEU A 286 -9.98 15.52 2.65
CA LEU A 286 -8.53 15.58 2.48
C LEU A 286 -8.06 14.82 1.24
N CYS A 287 -8.58 13.62 0.97
CA CYS A 287 -8.26 12.87 -0.26
C CYS A 287 -8.69 13.66 -1.50
N LEU A 288 -9.88 14.28 -1.48
CA LEU A 288 -10.34 15.10 -2.58
C LEU A 288 -9.43 16.32 -2.81
N LEU A 289 -9.03 17.01 -1.74
CA LEU A 289 -8.10 18.13 -1.81
C LEU A 289 -6.72 17.71 -2.33
N ILE A 290 -6.22 16.54 -1.94
CA ILE A 290 -4.93 16.03 -2.42
C ILE A 290 -5.00 15.70 -3.92
N ILE A 291 -6.07 15.02 -4.37
CA ILE A 291 -6.27 14.71 -5.79
C ILE A 291 -6.29 16.01 -6.60
N LEU A 292 -7.04 17.03 -6.16
CA LEU A 292 -7.10 18.33 -6.83
C LEU A 292 -5.78 19.09 -6.74
N GLY A 293 -5.09 19.05 -5.60
CA GLY A 293 -3.84 19.77 -5.35
C GLY A 293 -2.64 19.19 -6.09
N GLN A 294 -2.63 17.89 -6.39
CA GLN A 294 -1.51 17.21 -7.07
C GLN A 294 -1.18 17.85 -8.43
N GLY A 295 -2.19 18.41 -9.12
CA GLY A 295 -1.99 19.08 -10.40
C GLY A 295 -1.71 20.58 -10.32
N TYR A 296 -1.58 21.18 -9.13
CA TYR A 296 -1.39 22.63 -8.97
C TYR A 296 -0.21 23.19 -9.79
N THR A 297 0.89 22.43 -9.88
CA THR A 297 2.09 22.81 -10.64
C THR A 297 1.88 22.86 -12.16
N ALA A 298 0.78 22.28 -12.67
CA ALA A 298 0.41 22.40 -14.07
C ALA A 298 -0.33 23.72 -14.38
N PHE A 299 -0.82 24.44 -13.36
CA PHE A 299 -1.57 25.68 -13.51
C PHE A 299 -0.75 26.94 -13.23
N THR A 300 0.45 26.82 -12.65
CA THR A 300 1.28 27.96 -12.23
C THR A 300 2.72 27.79 -12.75
N PRO A 301 3.37 28.82 -13.33
CA PRO A 301 2.87 30.18 -13.61
C PRO A 301 2.03 30.30 -14.90
N SER A 302 2.14 29.34 -15.81
CA SER A 302 1.31 29.22 -17.01
C SER A 302 0.79 27.79 -17.13
N PHE A 303 -0.33 27.61 -17.84
CA PHE A 303 -0.91 26.28 -18.02
C PHE A 303 -0.02 25.41 -18.91
N ASP A 304 0.44 24.29 -18.36
CA ASP A 304 1.23 23.28 -19.06
C ASP A 304 0.39 22.01 -19.23
N GLY A 305 -0.10 21.79 -20.46
CA GLY A 305 -0.95 20.65 -20.79
C GLY A 305 -0.25 19.29 -20.59
N VAL A 306 1.08 19.21 -20.75
CA VAL A 306 1.83 17.97 -20.56
C VAL A 306 1.90 17.63 -19.09
N LYS A 307 2.20 18.62 -18.23
CA LYS A 307 2.16 18.44 -16.77
C LYS A 307 0.75 18.15 -16.27
N PHE A 308 -0.27 18.77 -16.85
CA PHE A 308 -1.65 18.50 -16.47
C PHE A 308 -2.01 17.03 -16.72
N VAL A 309 -1.76 16.52 -17.93
CA VAL A 309 -2.03 15.12 -18.26
C VAL A 309 -1.15 14.20 -17.41
N GLY A 310 0.14 14.49 -17.25
CA GLY A 310 1.07 13.68 -16.48
C GLY A 310 0.76 13.64 -14.97
N ASN A 311 0.24 14.73 -14.40
CA ASN A 311 -0.15 14.77 -13.00
C ASN A 311 -1.48 14.06 -12.78
N TYR A 312 -2.45 14.17 -13.69
CA TYR A 312 -3.80 13.60 -13.55
C TYR A 312 -4.02 12.26 -14.25
N ILE A 313 -2.97 11.66 -14.80
CA ILE A 313 -3.08 10.43 -15.60
C ILE A 313 -3.77 9.29 -14.84
N GLY A 314 -3.64 9.22 -13.51
CA GLY A 314 -4.30 8.20 -12.68
C GLY A 314 -5.84 8.28 -12.68
N LEU A 315 -6.43 9.42 -13.07
CA LEU A 315 -7.89 9.54 -13.26
C LEU A 315 -8.36 8.69 -14.45
N LEU A 316 -7.54 8.57 -15.49
CA LEU A 316 -7.90 7.84 -16.71
C LEU A 316 -8.19 6.35 -16.47
N PRO A 317 -7.30 5.54 -15.85
CA PRO A 317 -7.59 4.14 -15.57
C PRO A 317 -8.78 3.97 -14.63
N PHE A 318 -8.98 4.89 -13.67
CA PHE A 318 -10.18 4.88 -12.84
C PHE A 318 -11.45 5.08 -13.66
N LEU A 319 -11.50 6.11 -14.51
CA LEU A 319 -12.67 6.40 -15.35
C LEU A 319 -12.95 5.26 -16.33
N ILE A 320 -11.93 4.71 -16.98
CA ILE A 320 -12.07 3.57 -17.89
C ILE A 320 -12.68 2.36 -17.16
N CYS A 321 -12.12 2.00 -16.00
CA CYS A 321 -12.62 0.87 -15.21
C CYS A 321 -14.03 1.11 -14.68
N TYR A 322 -14.31 2.32 -14.17
CA TYR A 322 -15.61 2.66 -13.58
C TYR A 322 -16.71 2.74 -14.64
N ILE A 323 -16.48 3.49 -15.73
CA ILE A 323 -17.42 3.63 -16.84
C ILE A 323 -17.60 2.27 -17.53
N GLY A 324 -16.51 1.54 -17.82
CA GLY A 324 -16.57 0.20 -18.39
C GLY A 324 -17.41 -0.76 -17.54
N HIS A 325 -17.18 -0.78 -16.23
CA HIS A 325 -18.00 -1.56 -15.31
C HIS A 325 -19.47 -1.13 -15.33
N LYS A 326 -19.75 0.17 -15.30
CA LYS A 326 -21.12 0.71 -15.28
C LYS A 326 -21.88 0.41 -16.57
N LEU A 327 -21.22 0.51 -17.74
CA LEU A 327 -21.80 0.20 -19.04
C LEU A 327 -22.12 -1.28 -19.20
N VAL A 328 -21.22 -2.17 -18.75
CA VAL A 328 -21.38 -3.62 -18.85
C VAL A 328 -22.41 -4.14 -17.84
N ARG A 329 -22.37 -3.67 -16.58
CA ARG A 329 -23.21 -4.21 -15.50
C ARG A 329 -24.53 -3.49 -15.33
N ARG A 330 -24.63 -2.21 -15.69
CA ARG A 330 -25.82 -1.35 -15.57
C ARG A 330 -26.48 -1.37 -14.17
N LYS A 331 -25.75 -1.77 -13.12
CA LYS A 331 -26.28 -1.82 -11.74
C LYS A 331 -26.42 -0.39 -11.20
N PRO A 332 -27.57 -0.01 -10.59
CA PRO A 332 -27.70 1.27 -9.91
C PRO A 332 -26.86 1.30 -8.63
N TRP A 333 -26.72 2.47 -8.03
CA TRP A 333 -26.19 2.56 -6.67
C TRP A 333 -27.22 1.96 -5.72
N VAL A 334 -26.80 1.06 -4.84
CA VAL A 334 -27.68 0.42 -3.85
C VAL A 334 -28.29 1.48 -2.94
N ALA A 335 -29.60 1.44 -2.68
CA ALA A 335 -30.24 2.37 -1.75
C ALA A 335 -29.75 2.14 -0.30
N ILE A 336 -29.84 3.14 0.57
CA ILE A 336 -29.33 3.01 1.96
C ILE A 336 -30.09 1.92 2.73
N GLU A 337 -31.37 1.78 2.42
CA GLU A 337 -32.32 0.87 3.05
C GLU A 337 -32.10 -0.58 2.61
N GLU A 338 -31.60 -0.78 1.40
CA GLU A 338 -31.40 -2.08 0.75
C GLU A 338 -30.00 -2.67 0.97
N ILE A 339 -29.14 -1.99 1.73
CA ILE A 339 -27.80 -2.49 2.02
C ILE A 339 -27.90 -3.79 2.83
N ASP A 340 -27.33 -4.85 2.29
CA ASP A 340 -27.28 -6.16 2.92
C ASP A 340 -26.16 -6.21 3.98
N PHE A 341 -26.52 -6.67 5.18
CA PHE A 341 -25.62 -6.88 6.30
C PHE A 341 -25.65 -8.32 6.83
N GLU A 342 -26.44 -9.21 6.23
CA GLU A 342 -26.59 -10.60 6.65
C GLU A 342 -25.73 -11.55 5.80
N THR A 343 -25.70 -11.37 4.48
CA THR A 343 -24.97 -12.29 3.60
C THR A 343 -23.47 -12.25 3.89
N GLY A 344 -22.89 -13.42 4.21
CA GLY A 344 -21.46 -13.55 4.47
C GLY A 344 -20.98 -12.95 5.80
N ARG A 345 -21.89 -12.54 6.69
CA ARG A 345 -21.54 -12.03 8.02
C ARG A 345 -20.89 -13.12 8.87
N VAL A 346 -19.63 -12.93 9.25
CA VAL A 346 -18.94 -13.80 10.21
C VAL A 346 -19.45 -13.49 11.62
N THR A 347 -20.22 -14.40 12.22
CA THR A 347 -20.74 -14.23 13.58
C THR A 347 -19.74 -14.70 14.64
N HIS A 348 -19.92 -14.26 15.89
CA HIS A 348 -19.15 -14.78 17.02
C HIS A 348 -19.30 -16.31 17.17
N VAL A 349 -20.49 -16.84 16.85
CA VAL A 349 -20.79 -18.27 16.88
C VAL A 349 -19.98 -19.03 15.83
N ASP A 350 -19.82 -18.49 14.63
CA ASP A 350 -19.00 -19.11 13.58
C ASP A 350 -17.53 -19.19 13.99
N ILE A 351 -17.04 -18.15 14.68
CA ILE A 351 -15.68 -18.09 15.22
C ILE A 351 -15.48 -19.10 16.36
N GLU A 352 -16.45 -19.25 17.26
CA GLU A 352 -16.40 -20.24 18.34
C GLU A 352 -16.48 -21.67 17.81
N ARG A 353 -17.34 -21.92 16.82
CA ARG A 353 -17.43 -23.20 16.12
C ARG A 353 -16.13 -23.54 15.41
N ALA A 354 -15.50 -22.58 14.73
CA ALA A 354 -14.18 -22.76 14.10
C ALA A 354 -13.06 -23.04 15.13
N ARG A 355 -13.10 -22.38 16.30
CA ARG A 355 -12.17 -22.65 17.41
C ARG A 355 -12.38 -24.02 18.04
N ALA A 356 -13.64 -24.43 18.25
CA ALA A 356 -13.98 -25.74 18.78
C ALA A 356 -13.52 -26.85 17.82
N SER A 357 -13.74 -26.68 16.51
CA SER A 357 -13.21 -27.56 15.47
C SER A 357 -11.68 -27.67 15.51
N LYS A 358 -10.96 -26.53 15.58
CA LYS A 358 -9.49 -26.54 15.72
C LYS A 358 -8.99 -27.21 17.01
N LYS A 359 -9.70 -27.03 18.13
CA LYS A 359 -9.42 -27.72 19.41
C LYS A 359 -9.79 -29.21 19.42
N ALA A 360 -10.67 -29.66 18.52
CA ALA A 360 -11.01 -31.06 18.35
C ALA A 360 -10.03 -31.80 17.41
N THR A 361 -9.31 -31.10 16.54
CA THR A 361 -8.29 -31.73 15.68
C THR A 361 -7.15 -32.33 16.52
N PRO A 362 -6.77 -33.61 16.30
CA PRO A 362 -5.66 -34.25 16.99
C PRO A 362 -4.33 -33.49 16.83
N TRP A 363 -3.46 -33.57 17.84
CA TRP A 363 -2.20 -32.82 17.89
C TRP A 363 -1.30 -33.09 16.67
N TYR A 364 -1.25 -34.32 16.17
CA TYR A 364 -0.47 -34.68 14.97
C TYR A 364 -1.04 -34.05 13.69
N LYS A 365 -2.37 -33.91 13.56
CA LYS A 365 -2.97 -33.18 12.43
C LYS A 365 -2.69 -31.68 12.53
N ARG A 366 -2.66 -31.10 13.74
CA ARG A 366 -2.25 -29.70 13.93
C ARG A 366 -0.79 -29.47 13.53
N PHE A 367 0.07 -30.43 13.83
CA PHE A 367 1.48 -30.41 13.42
C PHE A 367 1.63 -30.57 11.89
N LEU A 368 0.83 -31.44 11.26
CA LEU A 368 0.77 -31.55 9.80
C LEU A 368 0.21 -30.29 9.12
N TYR A 369 -0.83 -29.65 9.67
CA TYR A 369 -1.32 -28.33 9.22
C TYR A 369 -0.32 -27.19 9.46
N LEU A 370 0.67 -27.40 10.32
CA LEU A 370 1.82 -26.52 10.51
C LEU A 370 2.98 -26.91 9.59
N LEU A 371 2.85 -27.89 8.71
CA LEU A 371 3.88 -28.29 7.74
C LEU A 371 3.40 -28.23 6.28
N THR A 372 2.09 -28.39 6.03
CA THR A 372 1.38 -27.97 4.81
C THR A 372 0.87 -26.56 4.97
#